data_AF-A0A2W1J9G7-F1
#
_entry.id   AF-A0A2W1J9G7-F1
#
_cell.length_a   1.000
_cell.length_b   1.000
_cell.length_c   1.000
_cell.angle_alpha   90.00
_cell.angle_beta   90.00
_cell.angle_gamma   90.00
#
_symmetry.space_group_name_H-M   'P 1'
#
loop_
_entity.id
_entity.type
_entity.pdbx_description
1 polymer ?
#
loop_
_entity_poly.entity_id
_entity_poly.type
_entity_poly.pdbx_seq_one_letter_code
_entity_poly.pdbx_strand_id
1 'polypeptide(L)' 'MPSPIQPDHVEAEYDKGVFNLTLPEADQEEKKSVKGAVS' A
#
# COMPACT_ATOMS: atom_id res chain seq x y z
N MET A 1 10.91 -6.59 -3.05
CA MET A 1 9.73 -6.75 -3.94
C MET A 1 8.77 -5.65 -3.54
N PRO A 2 8.28 -4.80 -4.46
CA PRO A 2 7.39 -3.69 -4.10
C PRO A 2 6.07 -4.22 -3.51
N SER A 3 5.53 -3.49 -2.54
CA SER A 3 4.24 -3.81 -1.93
C SER A 3 3.11 -3.70 -2.97
N PRO A 4 2.09 -4.57 -2.91
CA PRO A 4 0.87 -4.38 -3.70
C PRO A 4 0.22 -3.05 -3.34
N ILE A 5 -0.38 -2.37 -4.33
CA ILE A 5 -1.16 -1.14 -4.14
C ILE A 5 -2.66 -1.45 -4.14
N GLN A 6 -3.48 -0.52 -3.64
CA GLN A 6 -4.94 -0.55 -3.82
C GLN A 6 -5.32 0.29 -5.04
N PRO A 7 -5.50 -0.31 -6.23
CA PRO A 7 -5.72 0.46 -7.46
C PRO A 7 -7.02 1.28 -7.43
N ASP A 8 -8.02 0.82 -6.68
CA ASP A 8 -9.32 1.50 -6.55
C ASP A 8 -9.28 2.77 -5.69
N HIS A 9 -8.19 2.98 -4.94
CA HIS A 9 -8.00 4.12 -4.04
C HIS A 9 -6.90 5.06 -4.53
N VAL A 10 -6.47 4.93 -5.79
CA VAL A 10 -5.48 5.84 -6.37
C VAL A 10 -6.09 7.23 -6.51
N GLU A 11 -5.40 8.23 -5.99
CA GLU A 11 -5.80 9.64 -6.10
C GLU A 11 -4.81 10.39 -6.99
N ALA A 12 -5.33 11.33 -7.77
CA ALA A 12 -4.54 12.20 -8.63
C ALA A 12 -4.97 13.65 -8.44
N GLU A 13 -4.00 14.54 -8.21
CA GLU A 13 -4.21 15.97 -8.07
C GLU A 13 -3.29 16.73 -9.02
N TYR A 14 -3.81 17.80 -9.63
CA TYR A 14 -3.00 18.73 -10.42
C TYR A 14 -3.10 20.13 -9.81
N ASP A 15 -2.01 20.60 -9.20
CA ASP A 15 -1.92 21.94 -8.62
C ASP A 15 -0.68 22.67 -9.13
N LYS A 16 -0.87 23.93 -9.55
CA LYS A 16 0.19 24.87 -9.94
C LYS A 16 1.24 24.32 -10.93
N GLY A 17 0.81 23.49 -11.88
CA GLY A 17 1.72 22.92 -12.89
C GLY A 17 2.37 21.59 -12.48
N VAL A 18 2.04 21.08 -11.29
CA VAL A 18 2.55 19.82 -10.76
C VAL A 18 1.44 18.79 -10.72
N PHE A 19 1.72 17.61 -11.28
CA PHE A 19 0.85 16.44 -11.19
C PHE A 19 1.32 15.56 -10.03
N ASN A 20 0.49 15.43 -9.01
CA ASN A 20 0.71 14.58 -7.84
C ASN A 20 -0.15 13.32 -7.98
N LEU A 21 0.48 12.16 -7.78
CA LEU A 21 -0.18 10.86 -7.80
C LEU A 21 0.04 10.18 -6.45
N THR A 22 -1.06 9.85 -5.77
CA THR A 22 -1.04 9.14 -4.49
C THR A 22 -1.38 7.67 -4.75
N LEU A 23 -0.43 6.78 -4.43
CA LEU A 23 -0.59 5.33 -4.55
C LEU A 23 -0.69 4.71 -3.16
N PRO A 24 -1.91 4.45 -2.64
CA PRO A 24 -2.05 3.82 -1.34
C PRO A 24 -1.55 2.37 -1.42
N GLU A 25 -0.71 2.02 -0.46
CA GLU A 25 -0.29 0.64 -0.27
C GLU A 25 -1.51 -0.20 0.14
N ALA A 26 -1.62 -1.41 -0.40
CA ALA A 26 -2.56 -2.37 0.14
C ALA A 26 -2.09 -2.72 1.54
N ASP A 27 -2.91 -2.38 2.54
CA ASP A 27 -2.74 -2.88 3.90
C ASP A 27 -2.47 -4.38 3.80
N GLN A 28 -1.20 -4.75 3.96
CA GLN A 28 -0.85 -6.12 4.24
C GLN A 28 -1.34 -6.33 5.66
N GLU A 29 -2.63 -6.67 5.77
CA GLU A 29 -3.23 -7.20 6.98
C GLU A 29 -2.17 -8.12 7.60
N GLU A 30 -1.72 -7.70 8.76
CA GLU A 30 -0.56 -8.12 9.51
C GLU A 30 -0.56 -9.65 9.72
N LYS A 31 -0.26 -10.40 8.66
CA LYS A 31 -0.25 -11.87 8.66
C LYS A 31 1.18 -12.32 8.49
N LYS A 32 1.94 -12.16 9.58
CA LYS A 32 2.48 -13.32 10.33
C LYS A 32 3.32 -12.81 11.50
N SER A 33 2.66 -12.54 12.62
CA SER A 33 3.23 -13.04 13.87
C SER A 33 3.34 -14.55 13.73
N VAL A 34 4.49 -15.05 13.27
CA VAL A 34 4.87 -16.45 13.38
C VAL A 34 5.02 -16.71 14.87
N LYS A 35 3.91 -17.04 15.56
CA LYS A 35 4.01 -17.80 16.81
C LYS A 35 4.60 -19.14 16.42
N GLY A 36 5.91 -19.28 16.64
CA GLY A 36 6.59 -20.55 16.55
C GLY A 36 5.91 -21.54 17.49
N ALA A 37 5.09 -22.43 16.93
CA ALA A 37 4.80 -23.70 17.54
C ALA A 37 5.96 -24.63 17.16
N VAL A 38 6.96 -24.73 18.04
CA VAL A 38 7.89 -25.86 18.04
C VAL A 38 7.25 -26.90 18.97
N SER A 39 6.81 -28.00 18.35
CA SER A 39 6.31 -29.21 18.99
C SER A 39 7.40 -29.99 19.72
#